data_AF-A0A832JG85-F1
#
_entry.id   AF-A0A832JG85-F1
#
_cell.length_a   1.000
_cell.length_b   1.000
_cell.length_c   1.000
_cell.angle_alpha   90.00
_cell.angle_beta   90.00
_cell.angle_gamma   90.00
#
_symmetry.space_group_name_H-M   'P 1'
#
loop_
_entity.id
_entity.type
_entity.pdbx_description
1 polymer ?
#
loop_
_entity_poly.entity_id
_entity_poly.type
_entity_poly.pdbx_seq_one_letter_code
_entity_poly.pdbx_strand_id
1 'polypeptide(L)'
;MDLIALTGFLLLVAEGAEDVASLDWQLWERYRGAVAHPASVLKAEHLQRAQENIARYALAREEMQRLEASAQDIAQWDEAFIVRMIPDTTPGSTLFTLCPHCEKFPVHGSWRWRPERPEEIQCNGCGLVFPNEEYPEDLLLRSRFDPKQVFAYHGGKSWNFYGFHLRSSFSGYIRAAKVNYMASSAYRAALAYAVTQKPDYARA
;
A
#
# COMPACT_ATOMS: atom_id res chain seq x y z
N MET A 1 6.79 -53.38 19.03
CA MET A 1 7.18 -52.15 19.77
C MET A 1 7.65 -51.21 18.68
N ASP A 2 6.69 -50.48 18.11
CA ASP A 2 6.65 -50.22 16.67
C ASP A 2 7.29 -48.88 16.31
N LEU A 3 8.22 -48.95 15.35
CA LEU A 3 8.77 -47.83 14.59
C LEU A 3 7.67 -47.22 13.69
N ILE A 4 6.74 -46.46 14.25
CA ILE A 4 5.78 -45.65 13.45
C ILE A 4 5.67 -44.20 13.96
N ALA A 5 6.32 -43.84 15.07
CA ALA A 5 6.09 -42.55 15.72
C ALA A 5 7.04 -41.39 15.32
N LEU A 6 7.92 -41.54 14.32
CA LEU A 6 8.96 -40.51 14.04
C LEU A 6 8.98 -39.92 12.61
N THR A 7 7.93 -40.15 11.82
CA THR A 7 7.83 -39.61 10.45
C THR A 7 6.62 -38.69 10.22
N GLY A 8 5.89 -38.33 11.28
CA GLY A 8 4.66 -37.53 11.20
C GLY A 8 4.81 -36.03 11.51
N PHE A 9 6.00 -35.54 11.87
CA PHE A 9 6.19 -34.16 12.34
C PHE A 9 6.94 -33.25 11.34
N LEU A 10 7.23 -33.74 10.13
CA LEU A 10 8.03 -33.04 9.12
C LEU A 10 7.22 -32.62 7.88
N LEU A 11 5.89 -32.61 7.96
CA LEU A 11 4.99 -32.37 6.82
C LEU A 11 3.91 -31.32 7.12
N LEU A 12 4.24 -30.30 7.93
CA LEU A 12 3.28 -29.25 8.33
C LEU A 12 3.69 -27.82 7.95
N VAL A 13 4.62 -27.65 7.02
CA VAL A 13 4.98 -26.31 6.51
C VAL A 13 5.16 -26.35 4.99
N ALA A 14 4.09 -26.70 4.27
CA ALA A 14 4.09 -26.61 2.81
C ALA A 14 2.69 -26.40 2.20
N GLU A 15 1.73 -25.79 2.90
CA GLU A 15 0.42 -25.45 2.31
C GLU A 15 0.01 -24.06 2.80
N GLY A 16 0.66 -23.03 2.26
CA GLY A 16 0.37 -21.62 2.55
C GLY A 16 0.10 -20.80 1.30
N ALA A 17 -0.23 -21.47 0.20
CA ALA A 17 -0.64 -20.86 -1.06
C ALA A 17 -1.92 -21.55 -1.53
N GLU A 18 -2.97 -21.51 -0.70
CA GLU A 18 -4.31 -21.73 -1.25
C GLU A 18 -4.60 -20.55 -2.17
N ASP A 19 -4.63 -20.90 -3.45
CA ASP A 19 -5.00 -20.14 -4.61
C ASP A 19 -6.19 -19.20 -4.31
N VAL A 20 -6.13 -17.96 -4.78
CA VAL A 20 -7.28 -17.02 -4.72
C VAL A 20 -8.50 -17.60 -5.47
N ALA A 21 -8.28 -18.65 -6.28
CA ALA A 21 -9.31 -19.50 -6.87
C ALA A 21 -10.15 -20.32 -5.85
N SER A 22 -9.74 -20.43 -4.58
CA SER A 22 -10.51 -21.13 -3.52
C SER A 22 -11.58 -20.26 -2.87
N LEU A 23 -11.63 -18.96 -3.19
CA LEU A 23 -12.75 -18.11 -2.77
C LEU A 23 -14.02 -18.58 -3.49
N ASP A 24 -14.95 -19.16 -2.72
CA ASP A 24 -16.29 -19.44 -3.21
C ASP A 24 -17.04 -18.12 -3.41
N TRP A 25 -16.91 -17.57 -4.62
CA TRP A 25 -17.60 -16.35 -5.04
C TRP A 25 -19.12 -16.47 -4.94
N GLN A 26 -19.69 -17.68 -4.96
CA GLN A 26 -21.13 -17.89 -4.78
C GLN A 26 -21.56 -17.58 -3.34
N LEU A 27 -20.72 -17.86 -2.34
CA LEU A 27 -20.99 -17.42 -0.96
C LEU A 27 -20.98 -15.89 -0.86
N TRP A 28 -20.00 -15.23 -1.48
CA TRP A 28 -19.96 -13.78 -1.49
C TRP A 28 -21.20 -13.18 -2.18
N GLU A 29 -21.58 -13.66 -3.36
CA GLU A 29 -22.80 -13.20 -4.07
C GLU A 29 -24.06 -13.44 -3.24
N ARG A 30 -24.18 -14.60 -2.59
CA ARG A 30 -25.32 -14.95 -1.75
C ARG A 30 -25.46 -14.04 -0.53
N TYR A 31 -24.35 -13.72 0.14
CA TYR A 31 -24.37 -13.03 1.44
C TYR A 31 -24.03 -11.54 1.38
N ARG A 32 -23.46 -11.02 0.28
CA ARG A 32 -23.07 -9.60 0.18
C ARG A 32 -24.23 -8.62 0.43
N GLY A 33 -25.46 -9.00 0.05
CA GLY A 33 -26.66 -8.19 0.27
C GLY A 33 -27.20 -8.23 1.70
N ALA A 34 -26.78 -9.21 2.51
CA ALA A 34 -27.19 -9.34 3.91
C ALA A 34 -26.34 -8.46 4.85
N VAL A 35 -25.23 -7.89 4.35
CA VAL A 35 -24.36 -7.02 5.14
C VAL A 35 -24.98 -5.63 5.22
N ALA A 36 -25.35 -5.21 6.43
CA ALA A 36 -25.77 -3.84 6.69
C ALA A 36 -24.54 -2.91 6.65
N HIS A 37 -24.50 -2.00 5.67
CA HIS A 37 -23.42 -1.03 5.54
C HIS A 37 -23.78 0.32 6.21
N PRO A 38 -22.80 1.04 6.77
CA PRO A 38 -21.37 0.71 6.83
C PRO A 38 -21.04 -0.37 7.88
N ALA A 39 -20.17 -1.32 7.53
CA ALA A 39 -19.86 -2.52 8.32
C ALA A 39 -18.41 -2.55 8.86
N SER A 40 -17.74 -1.40 8.88
CA SER A 40 -16.33 -1.27 9.27
C SER A 40 -16.18 -0.33 10.49
N VAL A 41 -15.08 0.42 10.57
CA VAL A 41 -14.84 1.43 11.63
C VAL A 41 -15.84 2.59 11.56
N LEU A 42 -16.41 2.84 10.37
CA LEU A 42 -17.47 3.83 10.18
C LEU A 42 -18.83 3.21 10.52
N LYS A 43 -19.59 3.89 11.38
CA LYS A 43 -20.94 3.50 11.77
C LYS A 43 -21.95 4.49 11.22
N ALA A 44 -23.22 4.08 11.11
CA ALA A 44 -24.29 4.95 10.64
C ALA A 44 -24.40 6.25 11.47
N GLU A 45 -24.22 6.16 12.78
CA GLU A 45 -24.27 7.32 13.68
C GLU A 45 -23.10 8.29 13.46
N HIS A 46 -21.94 7.79 13.01
CA HIS A 46 -20.80 8.63 12.65
C HIS A 46 -21.11 9.45 11.39
N LEU A 47 -21.76 8.84 10.40
CA LEU A 47 -22.15 9.52 9.16
C LEU A 47 -23.21 10.58 9.42
N GLN A 48 -24.24 10.25 10.22
CA GLN A 48 -25.25 11.22 10.62
C GLN A 48 -24.63 12.41 11.34
N ARG A 49 -23.75 12.17 12.31
CA ARG A 49 -23.05 13.25 13.03
C ARG A 49 -22.17 14.09 12.11
N ALA A 50 -21.51 13.47 11.13
CA ALA A 50 -20.73 14.19 10.13
C ALA A 50 -21.63 15.13 9.31
N GLN A 51 -22.79 14.66 8.86
CA GLN A 51 -23.76 15.47 8.11
C GLN A 51 -24.30 16.64 8.94
N GLU A 52 -24.69 16.39 10.19
CA GLU A 52 -25.13 17.43 11.13
C GLU A 52 -24.04 18.49 11.37
N ASN A 53 -22.80 18.04 11.54
CA ASN A 53 -21.66 18.94 11.73
C ASN A 53 -21.38 19.79 10.49
N ILE A 54 -21.45 19.21 9.28
CA ILE A 54 -21.29 19.93 8.01
C ILE A 54 -22.37 21.02 7.88
N ALA A 55 -23.61 20.73 8.25
CA ALA A 55 -24.69 21.73 8.25
C ALA A 55 -24.40 22.87 9.24
N ARG A 56 -23.85 22.55 10.42
CA ARG A 56 -23.72 23.50 11.53
C ARG A 56 -22.42 24.31 11.53
N TYR A 57 -21.29 23.72 11.16
CA TYR A 57 -19.97 24.30 11.41
C TYR A 57 -19.20 24.58 10.11
N ALA A 58 -18.61 25.78 10.02
CA ALA A 58 -17.81 26.18 8.86
C ALA A 58 -16.60 25.26 8.64
N LEU A 59 -15.88 24.91 9.72
CA LEU A 59 -14.75 23.99 9.66
C LEU A 59 -15.14 22.62 9.09
N ALA A 60 -16.31 22.08 9.47
CA ALA A 60 -16.76 20.79 8.95
C ALA A 60 -17.08 20.84 7.45
N ARG A 61 -17.61 21.97 6.94
CA ARG A 61 -17.77 22.18 5.49
C ARG A 61 -16.44 22.25 4.77
N GLU A 62 -15.46 22.92 5.37
CA GLU A 62 -14.11 23.05 4.81
C GLU A 62 -13.41 21.68 4.72
N GLU A 63 -13.52 20.85 5.77
CA GLU A 63 -13.01 19.47 5.73
C GLU A 63 -13.71 18.62 4.68
N MET A 64 -15.02 18.76 4.54
CA MET A 64 -15.76 18.06 3.49
C MET A 64 -15.27 18.48 2.10
N GLN A 65 -15.07 19.77 1.85
CA GLN A 65 -14.54 20.26 0.58
C GLN A 65 -13.13 19.73 0.28
N ARG A 66 -12.25 19.65 1.29
CA ARG A 66 -10.93 19.02 1.15
C ARG A 66 -11.02 17.55 0.79
N LEU A 67 -11.93 16.80 1.43
CA LEU A 67 -12.16 15.39 1.15
C LEU A 67 -12.68 15.21 -0.28
N GLU A 68 -13.67 15.99 -0.70
CA GLU A 68 -14.21 15.96 -2.07
C GLU A 68 -13.13 16.26 -3.11
N ALA A 69 -12.33 17.33 -2.91
CA ALA A 69 -11.23 17.66 -3.80
C ALA A 69 -10.21 16.51 -3.90
N SER A 70 -9.90 15.86 -2.78
CA SER A 70 -8.96 14.73 -2.75
C SER A 70 -9.53 13.42 -3.32
N ALA A 71 -10.85 13.31 -3.45
CA ALA A 71 -11.53 12.14 -4.01
C ALA A 71 -11.72 12.25 -5.53
N GLN A 72 -11.67 13.46 -6.09
CA GLN A 72 -11.82 13.70 -7.54
C GLN A 72 -10.69 13.09 -8.38
N ASP A 73 -9.51 12.86 -7.79
CA ASP A 73 -8.37 12.26 -8.48
C ASP A 73 -8.72 10.93 -9.15
N ILE A 74 -9.57 10.11 -8.52
CA ILE A 74 -9.87 8.74 -8.99
C ILE A 74 -10.64 8.75 -10.31
N ALA A 75 -11.55 9.71 -10.50
CA ALA A 75 -12.36 9.80 -11.71
C ALA A 75 -11.53 10.05 -12.99
N GLN A 76 -10.25 10.41 -12.85
CA GLN A 76 -9.33 10.68 -13.96
C GLN A 76 -8.47 9.48 -14.33
N TRP A 77 -8.52 8.39 -13.55
CA TRP A 77 -7.64 7.24 -13.75
C TRP A 77 -8.22 6.29 -14.78
N ASP A 78 -7.41 5.94 -15.77
CA ASP A 78 -7.71 4.84 -16.67
C ASP A 78 -7.17 3.50 -16.11
N GLU A 79 -7.58 2.40 -16.74
CA GLU A 79 -7.14 1.06 -16.36
C GLU A 79 -5.61 0.93 -16.38
N ALA A 80 -4.96 1.53 -17.37
CA ALA A 80 -3.50 1.52 -17.51
C ALA A 80 -2.80 2.21 -16.32
N PHE A 81 -3.34 3.32 -15.83
CA PHE A 81 -2.87 4.01 -14.65
C PHE A 81 -3.01 3.12 -13.41
N ILE A 82 -4.19 2.51 -13.21
CA ILE A 82 -4.47 1.66 -12.05
C ILE A 82 -3.50 0.47 -12.02
N VAL A 83 -3.34 -0.25 -13.14
CA VAL A 83 -2.42 -1.38 -13.25
C VAL A 83 -0.97 -0.96 -12.97
N ARG A 84 -0.54 0.21 -13.46
CA ARG A 84 0.80 0.74 -13.19
C ARG A 84 1.03 1.05 -11.70
N MET A 85 -0.02 1.42 -10.98
CA MET A 85 0.03 1.89 -9.60
C MET A 85 -0.24 0.80 -8.56
N ILE A 86 -0.70 -0.38 -8.98
CA ILE A 86 -0.89 -1.55 -8.12
C ILE A 86 -0.04 -2.68 -8.68
N PRO A 87 1.27 -2.72 -8.37
CA PRO A 87 2.15 -3.78 -8.86
C PRO A 87 1.70 -5.15 -8.36
N ASP A 88 1.78 -6.18 -9.20
CA ASP A 88 1.48 -7.57 -8.84
C ASP A 88 2.38 -8.10 -7.70
N THR A 89 3.58 -7.53 -7.57
CA THR A 89 4.56 -7.90 -6.55
C THR A 89 4.31 -7.15 -5.24
N THR A 90 4.68 -7.78 -4.13
CA THR A 90 4.64 -7.23 -2.77
C THR A 90 5.11 -5.77 -2.73
N PRO A 91 4.30 -4.85 -2.16
CA PRO A 91 4.59 -3.42 -2.16
C PRO A 91 5.92 -3.05 -1.48
N GLY A 92 6.50 -3.89 -0.62
CA GLY A 92 7.73 -3.57 0.10
C GLY A 92 7.45 -2.70 1.34
N SER A 93 8.43 -1.88 1.75
CA SER A 93 8.34 -1.03 2.94
C SER A 93 8.75 0.41 2.61
N THR A 94 8.05 1.38 3.20
CA THR A 94 8.46 2.80 3.19
C THR A 94 9.44 3.15 4.33
N LEU A 95 9.86 2.15 5.10
CA LEU A 95 10.80 2.28 6.21
C LEU A 95 12.15 1.67 5.82
N PHE A 96 13.20 1.96 6.60
CA PHE A 96 14.53 1.34 6.44
C PHE A 96 15.20 1.61 5.08
N THR A 97 14.81 2.70 4.40
CA THR A 97 15.34 3.12 3.09
C THR A 97 16.15 4.40 3.27
N LEU A 98 17.44 4.28 3.61
CA LEU A 98 18.33 5.42 3.78
C LEU A 98 18.84 5.95 2.43
N CYS A 99 19.12 7.24 2.35
CA CYS A 99 19.83 7.79 1.19
C CYS A 99 21.33 7.48 1.32
N PRO A 100 21.93 6.67 0.42
CA PRO A 100 23.34 6.30 0.48
C PRO A 100 24.29 7.47 0.19
N HIS A 101 23.78 8.55 -0.40
CA HIS A 101 24.56 9.74 -0.74
C HIS A 101 24.74 10.69 0.45
N CYS A 102 23.64 11.15 1.06
CA CYS A 102 23.70 12.22 2.08
C CYS A 102 23.41 11.77 3.52
N GLU A 103 22.74 10.64 3.71
CA GLU A 103 22.46 10.04 5.04
C GLU A 103 21.75 10.94 6.05
N LYS A 104 21.21 12.09 5.63
CA LYS A 104 20.64 13.13 6.49
C LYS A 104 19.47 12.67 7.35
N PHE A 105 18.75 11.65 6.90
CA PHE A 105 17.58 11.09 7.57
C PHE A 105 17.85 9.63 7.91
N PRO A 106 18.44 9.36 9.08
CA PRO A 106 18.90 8.02 9.43
C PRO A 106 17.73 7.05 9.56
N VAL A 107 18.04 5.77 9.36
CA VAL A 107 17.13 4.62 9.41
C VAL A 107 16.08 4.63 8.30
N HIS A 108 15.16 5.59 8.25
CA HIS A 108 14.00 5.53 7.35
C HIS A 108 14.16 6.32 6.05
N GLY A 109 15.10 7.27 6.01
CA GLY A 109 15.17 8.25 4.93
C GLY A 109 14.05 9.29 5.02
N SER A 110 14.08 10.25 4.10
CA SER A 110 12.97 11.16 3.85
C SER A 110 12.88 11.37 2.35
N TRP A 111 11.75 10.94 1.78
CA TRP A 111 11.56 10.81 0.35
C TRP A 111 10.33 11.58 -0.10
N ARG A 112 10.43 12.15 -1.29
CA ARG A 112 9.30 12.72 -2.03
C ARG A 112 9.00 11.79 -3.19
N TRP A 113 7.80 11.25 -3.17
CA TRP A 113 7.22 10.48 -4.27
C TRP A 113 5.99 11.23 -4.81
N ARG A 114 5.71 11.11 -6.11
CA ARG A 114 4.60 11.81 -6.78
C ARG A 114 3.92 10.88 -7.79
N PRO A 115 2.57 10.85 -7.86
CA PRO A 115 1.87 9.95 -8.78
C PRO A 115 2.13 10.28 -10.26
N GLU A 116 2.52 11.52 -10.59
CA GLU A 116 2.87 11.92 -11.96
C GLU A 116 4.25 11.39 -12.40
N ARG A 117 5.10 11.01 -11.44
CA ARG A 117 6.42 10.37 -11.67
C ARG A 117 6.52 9.14 -10.79
N PRO A 118 5.70 8.10 -11.06
CA PRO A 118 5.43 7.07 -10.09
C PRO A 118 6.59 6.07 -9.93
N GLU A 119 7.57 6.07 -10.85
CA GLU A 119 8.74 5.19 -10.82
C GLU A 119 9.97 5.82 -10.15
N GLU A 120 9.80 6.97 -9.50
CA GLU A 120 10.92 7.74 -8.94
C GLU A 120 10.64 8.21 -7.51
N ILE A 121 11.70 8.30 -6.72
CA ILE A 121 11.71 9.00 -5.44
C ILE A 121 12.85 9.99 -5.37
N GLN A 122 12.59 11.16 -4.81
CA GLN A 122 13.59 12.20 -4.58
C GLN A 122 13.91 12.30 -3.10
N CYS A 123 15.20 12.31 -2.75
CA CYS A 123 15.62 12.55 -1.36
C CYS A 123 15.31 14.00 -0.95
N ASN A 124 14.57 14.21 0.13
CA ASN A 124 14.33 15.55 0.67
C ASN A 124 15.61 16.20 1.27
N GLY A 125 16.69 15.42 1.42
CA GLY A 125 17.95 15.88 2.02
C GLY A 125 18.90 16.51 1.01
N CYS A 126 19.20 15.80 -0.07
CA CYS A 126 20.15 16.23 -1.12
C CYS A 126 19.51 16.42 -2.50
N GLY A 127 18.23 16.10 -2.68
CA GLY A 127 17.53 16.25 -3.96
C GLY A 127 17.84 15.18 -5.00
N LEU A 128 18.73 14.23 -4.71
CA LEU A 128 19.04 13.12 -5.63
C LEU A 128 17.81 12.23 -5.86
N VAL A 129 17.62 11.81 -7.10
CA VAL A 129 16.49 10.98 -7.54
C VAL A 129 16.95 9.52 -7.67
N PHE A 130 16.14 8.59 -7.20
CA PHE A 130 16.37 7.16 -7.29
C PHE A 130 15.17 6.48 -7.96
N PRO A 131 15.36 5.35 -8.67
CA PRO A 131 16.64 4.66 -8.91
C PRO A 131 17.58 5.46 -9.83
N ASN A 132 18.90 5.22 -9.70
CA ASN A 132 19.94 5.83 -10.55
C ASN A 132 21.17 4.90 -10.68
N GLU A 133 22.06 5.22 -11.61
CA GLU A 133 23.25 4.40 -11.91
C GLU A 133 24.35 4.50 -10.85
N GLU A 134 24.43 5.60 -10.10
CA GLU A 134 25.45 5.81 -9.06
C GLU A 134 25.21 4.91 -7.84
N TYR A 135 23.94 4.62 -7.54
CA TYR A 135 23.51 3.80 -6.42
C TYR A 135 22.55 2.69 -6.89
N PRO A 136 23.05 1.70 -7.65
CA PRO A 136 22.22 0.66 -8.23
C PRO A 136 21.65 -0.29 -7.17
N GLU A 137 20.51 -0.90 -7.46
CA GLU A 137 19.92 -1.98 -6.66
C GLU A 137 20.34 -3.36 -7.23
N ASP A 138 21.61 -3.69 -7.08
CA ASP A 138 22.26 -4.88 -7.64
C ASP A 138 22.22 -6.13 -6.73
N LEU A 139 21.86 -5.97 -5.45
CA LEU A 139 21.64 -7.09 -4.54
C LEU A 139 20.20 -7.58 -4.67
N LEU A 140 20.01 -8.77 -5.24
CA LEU A 140 18.70 -9.34 -5.54
C LEU A 140 18.35 -10.52 -4.61
N LEU A 141 17.24 -10.41 -3.91
CA LEU A 141 16.64 -11.51 -3.14
C LEU A 141 15.39 -12.02 -3.87
N ARG A 142 15.45 -13.26 -4.38
CA ARG A 142 14.33 -13.89 -5.07
C ARG A 142 13.44 -14.64 -4.07
N SER A 143 12.13 -14.41 -4.13
CA SER A 143 11.18 -15.15 -3.30
C SER A 143 11.13 -16.62 -3.72
N ARG A 144 10.90 -17.50 -2.75
CA ARG A 144 10.64 -18.93 -2.99
C ARG A 144 9.15 -19.25 -3.10
N PHE A 145 8.27 -18.30 -2.77
CA PHE A 145 6.82 -18.46 -2.76
C PHE A 145 6.17 -17.89 -4.02
N ASP A 146 6.60 -16.71 -4.44
CA ASP A 146 6.18 -16.09 -5.71
C ASP A 146 7.41 -15.92 -6.62
N PRO A 147 7.53 -16.69 -7.71
CA PRO A 147 8.69 -16.61 -8.59
C PRO A 147 8.81 -15.26 -9.33
N LYS A 148 7.74 -14.47 -9.41
CA LYS A 148 7.77 -13.10 -9.97
C LYS A 148 8.36 -12.09 -8.98
N GLN A 149 8.33 -12.39 -7.68
CA GLN A 149 8.82 -11.49 -6.65
C GLN A 149 10.35 -11.50 -6.55
N VAL A 150 10.96 -10.37 -6.88
CA VAL A 150 12.37 -10.07 -6.62
C VAL A 150 12.47 -8.81 -5.80
N PHE A 151 13.13 -8.89 -4.64
CA PHE A 151 13.44 -7.72 -3.81
C PHE A 151 14.86 -7.24 -4.16
N ALA A 152 14.95 -6.05 -4.74
CA ALA A 152 16.21 -5.43 -5.10
C ALA A 152 16.66 -4.46 -3.98
N TYR A 153 17.95 -4.47 -3.68
CA TYR A 153 18.56 -3.62 -2.67
C TYR A 153 19.86 -3.03 -3.19
N HIS A 154 20.21 -1.85 -2.70
CA HIS A 154 21.53 -1.29 -2.93
C HIS A 154 22.62 -2.17 -2.29
N GLY A 155 23.45 -2.80 -3.12
CA GLY A 155 24.51 -3.72 -2.70
C GLY A 155 25.75 -3.02 -2.15
N GLY A 156 25.90 -1.72 -2.39
CA GLY A 156 26.97 -0.89 -1.83
C GLY A 156 26.85 -0.69 -0.32
N LYS A 157 26.60 0.55 0.10
CA LYS A 157 26.61 0.91 1.53
C LYS A 157 25.55 0.13 2.33
N SER A 158 25.92 -0.27 3.55
CA SER A 158 24.99 -0.81 4.55
C SER A 158 25.17 -0.10 5.89
N TRP A 159 24.13 -0.14 6.73
CA TRP A 159 24.13 0.49 8.04
C TRP A 159 23.81 -0.53 9.13
N ASN A 160 24.51 -0.49 10.25
CA ASN A 160 24.15 -1.30 11.41
C ASN A 160 23.07 -0.58 12.22
N PHE A 161 21.94 -1.23 12.43
CA PHE A 161 20.87 -0.77 13.30
C PHE A 161 20.52 -1.90 14.27
N TYR A 162 20.92 -1.74 15.53
CA TYR A 162 20.72 -2.75 16.59
C TYR A 162 21.18 -4.17 16.21
N GLY A 163 22.34 -4.29 15.54
CA GLY A 163 22.88 -5.59 15.13
C GLY A 163 22.35 -6.10 13.78
N PHE A 164 21.38 -5.43 13.17
CA PHE A 164 20.89 -5.74 11.82
C PHE A 164 21.56 -4.86 10.78
N HIS A 165 21.97 -5.45 9.66
CA HIS A 165 22.48 -4.70 8.51
C HIS A 165 21.33 -4.25 7.62
N LEU A 166 21.07 -2.95 7.58
CA LEU A 166 20.10 -2.32 6.71
C LEU A 166 20.72 -2.05 5.34
N ARG A 167 19.94 -2.30 4.29
CA ARG A 167 20.22 -1.92 2.91
C ARG A 167 18.97 -1.30 2.32
N SER A 168 19.14 -0.20 1.61
CA SER A 168 18.01 0.52 1.03
C SER A 168 17.44 -0.22 -0.16
N SER A 169 16.11 -0.23 -0.26
CA SER A 169 15.37 -0.65 -1.45
C SER A 169 14.54 0.54 -1.97
N PHE A 170 15.02 1.20 -3.03
CA PHE A 170 14.32 2.30 -3.67
C PHE A 170 13.11 1.80 -4.46
N SER A 171 13.26 0.72 -5.23
CA SER A 171 12.13 0.10 -5.94
C SER A 171 11.08 -0.45 -4.96
N GLY A 172 11.52 -1.00 -3.82
CA GLY A 172 10.63 -1.40 -2.73
C GLY A 172 9.87 -0.22 -2.14
N TYR A 173 10.54 0.90 -1.85
CA TYR A 173 9.86 2.11 -1.37
C TYR A 173 8.82 2.61 -2.39
N ILE A 174 9.19 2.67 -3.68
CA ILE A 174 8.32 3.14 -4.76
C ILE A 174 7.05 2.30 -4.86
N ARG A 175 7.16 0.96 -4.86
CA ARG A 175 5.98 0.08 -4.89
C ARG A 175 5.06 0.33 -3.68
N ALA A 176 5.61 0.54 -2.50
CA ALA A 176 4.83 0.83 -1.30
C ALA A 176 4.13 2.19 -1.39
N ALA A 177 4.82 3.21 -1.90
CA ALA A 177 4.24 4.54 -2.10
C ALA A 177 3.06 4.51 -3.09
N LYS A 178 3.22 3.78 -4.21
CA LYS A 178 2.15 3.56 -5.19
C LYS A 178 0.91 2.93 -4.56
N VAL A 179 1.06 1.80 -3.87
CA VAL A 179 -0.08 1.08 -3.28
C VAL A 179 -0.72 1.88 -2.14
N ASN A 180 0.07 2.56 -1.30
CA ASN A 180 -0.46 3.45 -0.28
C ASN A 180 -1.27 4.60 -0.86
N TYR A 181 -0.82 5.19 -1.98
CA TYR A 181 -1.55 6.23 -2.70
C TYR A 181 -2.89 5.71 -3.23
N MET A 182 -2.89 4.54 -3.88
CA MET A 182 -4.12 3.93 -4.41
C MET A 182 -5.11 3.58 -3.29
N ALA A 183 -4.64 2.94 -2.22
CA ALA A 183 -5.48 2.60 -1.07
C ALA A 183 -6.06 3.84 -0.37
N SER A 184 -5.24 4.87 -0.16
CA SER A 184 -5.69 6.12 0.46
C SER A 184 -6.73 6.84 -0.42
N SER A 185 -6.56 6.78 -1.73
CA SER A 185 -7.53 7.39 -2.65
C SER A 185 -8.85 6.65 -2.62
N ALA A 186 -8.84 5.32 -2.76
CA ALA A 186 -10.06 4.51 -2.65
C ALA A 186 -10.80 4.77 -1.31
N TYR A 187 -10.06 4.89 -0.20
CA TYR A 187 -10.63 5.25 1.09
C TYR A 187 -11.30 6.63 1.07
N ARG A 188 -10.65 7.65 0.49
CA ARG A 188 -11.20 9.02 0.39
C ARG A 188 -12.47 9.07 -0.45
N ALA A 189 -12.51 8.39 -1.60
CA ALA A 189 -13.72 8.31 -2.41
C ALA A 189 -14.84 7.56 -1.69
N ALA A 190 -14.54 6.42 -1.05
CA ALA A 190 -15.53 5.68 -0.27
C ALA A 190 -16.10 6.51 0.88
N LEU A 191 -15.26 7.27 1.60
CA LEU A 191 -15.70 8.16 2.66
C LEU A 191 -16.53 9.34 2.13
N ALA A 192 -16.10 9.94 1.01
CA ALA A 192 -16.84 11.02 0.36
C ALA A 192 -18.23 10.53 -0.08
N TYR A 193 -18.32 9.35 -0.68
CA TYR A 193 -19.57 8.70 -1.02
C TYR A 193 -20.43 8.43 0.22
N ALA A 194 -19.85 7.84 1.27
CA ALA A 194 -20.60 7.49 2.47
C ALA A 194 -21.26 8.70 3.13
N VAL A 195 -20.59 9.86 3.17
CA VAL A 195 -21.12 11.09 3.77
C VAL A 195 -22.11 11.80 2.85
N THR A 196 -21.81 11.90 1.55
CA THR A 196 -22.57 12.76 0.61
C THR A 196 -23.61 12.03 -0.22
N GLN A 197 -23.47 10.71 -0.36
CA GLN A 197 -24.26 9.85 -1.26
C GLN A 197 -24.20 10.28 -2.74
N LYS A 198 -23.20 11.08 -3.15
CA LYS A 198 -23.03 11.52 -4.55
C LYS A 198 -22.47 10.36 -5.39
N PRO A 199 -23.20 9.87 -6.42
CA PRO A 199 -22.80 8.68 -7.18
C PRO A 199 -21.45 8.78 -7.89
N ASP A 200 -20.96 9.99 -8.14
CA ASP A 200 -19.68 10.23 -8.82
C ASP A 200 -18.50 9.65 -8.02
N TYR A 201 -18.61 9.58 -6.69
CA TYR A 201 -17.60 8.95 -5.83
C TYR A 201 -17.72 7.42 -5.71
N ALA A 202 -18.81 6.82 -6.22
CA ALA A 202 -19.03 5.37 -6.21
C ALA A 202 -18.77 4.71 -7.57
N ARG A 203 -18.64 5.50 -8.64
CA ARG A 203 -18.35 5.04 -10.00
C ARG A 203 -16.89 5.21 -10.42
N ALA A 204 -16.09 5.82 -9.55
CA ALA A 204 -14.66 6.04 -9.72
C ALA A 204 -13.87 4.79 -9.32
#